data_AF-A0AB39ISI3-F1
#
_entry.id   AF-A0AB39ISI3-F1
#
_cell.length_a   1.000
_cell.length_b   1.000
_cell.length_c   1.000
_cell.angle_alpha   90.00
_cell.angle_beta   90.00
_cell.angle_gamma   90.00
#
_symmetry.space_group_name_H-M   'P 1'
#
loop_
_entity.id
_entity.type
_entity.pdbx_description
1 polymer ?
#
loop_
_entity_poly.entity_id
_entity_poly.type
_entity_poly.pdbx_seq_one_letter_code
_entity_poly.pdbx_strand_id
1 'polypeptide(L)' 'MPMTSAQSGAWSIGAGGGEPSVLNNLITGTLFVVLFLIAAWALVSLFRGWRSQAIDTETMGSSVLRFILLLVICLFFFAN' A
#
# COMPACT_ATOMS: atom_id res chain seq x y z
N MET A 1 17.54 9.23 -8.01
CA MET A 1 18.50 10.35 -7.89
C MET A 1 18.40 10.90 -6.48
N PRO A 2 19.52 11.10 -5.76
CA PRO A 2 19.49 11.76 -4.45
C PRO A 2 19.13 13.25 -4.62
N MET A 3 18.49 13.83 -3.60
CA MET A 3 18.15 15.27 -3.59
C MET A 3 19.41 16.12 -3.74
N THR A 4 19.32 17.21 -4.49
CA THR A 4 20.41 18.20 -4.56
C THR A 4 20.49 18.97 -3.24
N SER A 5 21.66 19.53 -2.95
CA SER A 5 21.89 20.32 -1.72
C SER A 5 20.93 21.51 -1.58
N ALA A 6 20.49 22.09 -2.71
CA ALA A 6 19.49 23.15 -2.72
C ALA A 6 18.11 22.65 -2.30
N GLN A 7 17.73 21.45 -2.73
CA GLN A 7 16.44 20.82 -2.38
C GLN A 7 16.42 20.41 -0.90
N SER A 8 17.51 19.84 -0.38
CA SER A 8 17.59 19.49 1.05
C SER A 8 17.58 20.72 1.95
N GLY A 9 18.22 21.81 1.52
CA GLY A 9 18.18 23.09 2.23
C GLY A 9 16.77 23.71 2.27
N ALA A 10 16.10 23.77 1.11
CA ALA A 10 14.72 24.27 1.03
C ALA A 10 13.76 23.43 1.88
N TRP A 11 13.90 22.10 1.87
CA TRP A 11 13.14 21.19 2.73
C TRP A 11 13.39 21.48 4.22
N SER A 12 14.64 21.55 4.65
CA SER A 12 14.98 21.79 6.07
C SER A 12 14.38 23.08 6.60
N ILE A 13 14.33 24.13 5.79
CA ILE A 13 13.73 25.42 6.15
C ILE A 13 12.21 25.31 6.24
N GLY A 14 11.55 24.68 5.25
CA GLY A 14 10.10 24.56 5.20
C GLY A 14 9.52 23.54 6.20
N ALA A 15 10.24 22.45 6.46
CA ALA A 15 9.83 21.36 7.34
C ALA A 15 10.32 21.52 8.79
N GLY A 16 10.95 22.65 9.13
CA GLY A 16 11.42 22.93 10.50
C GLY A 16 12.50 21.96 11.00
N GLY A 17 13.36 21.47 10.11
CA GLY A 17 14.42 20.50 10.44
C GLY A 17 13.97 19.04 10.49
N GLY A 18 12.71 18.73 10.16
CA GLY A 18 12.26 17.34 10.01
C GLY A 18 12.96 16.62 8.85
N GLU A 19 13.38 15.38 9.06
CA GLU A 19 14.06 14.61 8.02
C GLU A 19 13.07 14.13 6.93
N PRO A 20 13.38 14.26 5.62
CA PRO A 20 12.50 13.82 4.53
C PRO A 20 12.06 12.35 4.64
N SER A 21 12.92 11.51 5.22
CA SER A 21 12.66 10.09 5.47
C SER A 21 11.42 9.85 6.33
N VAL A 22 11.11 10.76 7.26
CA VAL A 22 9.93 10.65 8.14
C VAL A 22 8.63 10.76 7.35
N LEU A 23 8.53 11.72 6.42
CA LEU A 23 7.36 11.85 5.58
C LEU A 23 7.23 10.66 4.63
N ASN A 24 8.34 10.21 4.05
CA ASN A 24 8.36 9.01 3.21
C ASN A 24 7.80 7.79 3.98
N ASN A 25 8.29 7.54 5.19
CA ASN A 25 7.83 6.44 6.02
C ASN A 25 6.36 6.56 6.39
N LEU A 26 5.88 7.78 6.67
CA LEU A 26 4.46 8.02 6.98
C LEU A 26 3.55 7.71 5.77
N ILE A 27 3.92 8.19 4.59
CA ILE A 27 3.15 7.95 3.35
C ILE A 27 3.15 6.45 3.02
N THR A 28 4.31 5.81 3.07
CA THR A 28 4.46 4.37 2.81
C THR A 28 3.69 3.53 3.83
N GLY A 29 3.78 3.86 5.13
CA GLY A 29 3.00 3.20 6.17
C GLY A 29 1.49 3.36 5.97
N THR A 30 1.03 4.57 5.63
CA THR A 30 -0.38 4.84 5.34
C THR A 30 -0.87 4.05 4.13
N LEU A 31 -0.06 3.97 3.08
CA LEU A 31 -0.34 3.15 1.91
C LEU A 31 -0.56 1.68 2.31
N PHE A 32 0.31 1.11 3.15
CA PHE A 32 0.14 -0.26 3.62
C PHE A 32 -1.15 -0.46 4.42
N VAL A 33 -1.50 0.47 5.33
CA VAL A 33 -2.74 0.37 6.10
C VAL A 33 -3.96 0.31 5.19
N VAL A 34 -4.06 1.20 4.19
CA VAL A 34 -5.17 1.22 3.22
C VAL A 34 -5.22 -0.09 2.44
N LEU A 35 -4.07 -0.57 1.99
CA LEU A 35 -3.94 -1.81 1.24
C LEU A 35 -4.40 -3.03 2.03
N PHE A 36 -4.00 -3.17 3.29
CA PHE A 36 -4.47 -4.25 4.17
C PHE A 36 -5.96 -4.16 4.44
N LEU A 37 -6.50 -2.95 4.58
CA LEU A 37 -7.93 -2.73 4.79
C LEU A 37 -8.75 -3.20 3.57
N ILE A 38 -8.29 -2.88 2.36
CA ILE A 38 -8.92 -3.35 1.11
C ILE A 38 -8.79 -4.88 0.98
N ALA A 39 -7.64 -5.46 1.34
CA ALA A 39 -7.44 -6.90 1.33
C ALA A 39 -8.42 -7.62 2.26
N ALA A 40 -8.55 -7.13 3.50
CA ALA A 40 -9.48 -7.67 4.48
C ALA A 40 -10.93 -7.53 4.01
N TRP A 41 -11.28 -6.37 3.44
CA TRP A 41 -12.62 -6.14 2.89
C TRP A 41 -12.93 -7.04 1.70
N ALA A 42 -11.98 -7.26 0.80
CA ALA A 42 -12.10 -8.20 -0.31
C ALA A 42 -12.34 -9.62 0.21
N LEU A 43 -11.51 -10.12 1.13
CA LEU A 43 -11.67 -11.43 1.77
C LEU A 43 -13.06 -11.62 2.38
N VAL A 44 -13.56 -10.64 3.13
CA VAL A 44 -14.91 -10.68 3.71
C VAL A 44 -15.99 -10.70 2.63
N SER A 45 -15.84 -9.90 1.57
CA SER A 45 -16.79 -9.83 0.46
C SER A 45 -16.88 -11.14 -0.29
N LEU A 46 -15.75 -11.82 -0.47
CA LEU A 46 -15.66 -13.14 -1.11
C LEU A 46 -16.27 -14.22 -0.23
N PHE A 47 -15.97 -14.21 1.06
CA PHE A 47 -16.56 -15.16 2.00
C PHE A 47 -18.09 -15.02 2.05
N ARG A 48 -18.59 -13.78 1.99
CA ARG A 48 -20.03 -13.49 1.87
C ARG A 48 -20.61 -13.95 0.53
N GLY A 49 -19.95 -13.64 -0.58
CA GLY A 49 -20.39 -14.00 -1.94
C GLY A 49 -20.40 -15.51 -2.19
N TRP A 50 -19.42 -16.23 -1.62
CA TRP A 50 -19.37 -17.70 -1.63
C TRP A 50 -20.53 -18.30 -0.83
N ARG A 51 -20.80 -17.79 0.38
CA ARG A 51 -21.93 -18.25 1.20
C ARG A 51 -23.28 -18.03 0.50
N SER A 52 -23.43 -16.97 -0.28
CA SER A 52 -24.65 -16.66 -1.02
C SER A 52 -24.76 -17.36 -2.38
N GLN A 53 -23.83 -18.25 -2.75
CA GLN A 53 -23.73 -18.91 -4.07
C GLN A 53 -23.77 -17.93 -5.27
N ALA A 54 -23.39 -16.67 -5.05
CA ALA A 54 -23.57 -15.60 -6.03
C ALA A 54 -22.39 -15.47 -7.00
N ILE A 55 -21.27 -16.15 -6.75
CA ILE A 55 -20.02 -15.95 -7.49
C ILE A 55 -19.33 -17.29 -7.74
N ASP A 56 -18.86 -17.47 -8.97
CA ASP A 56 -18.04 -18.62 -9.36
C ASP A 56 -16.64 -18.51 -8.74
N THR A 57 -16.21 -19.56 -8.05
CA THR A 57 -15.02 -19.56 -7.17
C THR A 57 -13.70 -19.26 -7.90
N GLU A 58 -13.67 -19.52 -9.21
CA GLU A 58 -12.49 -19.36 -10.06
C GLU A 58 -12.18 -17.87 -10.37
N THR A 59 -13.21 -17.08 -10.66
CA THR A 59 -13.07 -15.63 -10.94
C THR A 59 -12.72 -14.84 -9.68
N MET A 60 -13.21 -15.31 -8.52
CA MET A 60 -12.83 -14.79 -7.20
C MET A 60 -11.34 -14.98 -6.93
N GLY A 61 -10.84 -16.21 -7.08
CA GLY A 61 -9.46 -16.56 -6.72
C GLY A 61 -8.42 -15.77 -7.52
N SER A 62 -8.64 -15.62 -8.83
CA SER A 62 -7.77 -14.85 -9.73
C SER A 62 -7.64 -13.38 -9.33
N SER A 63 -8.75 -12.73 -8.97
CA SER A 63 -8.77 -11.31 -8.61
C SER A 63 -8.06 -11.04 -7.27
N VAL A 64 -8.24 -11.95 -6.31
CA VAL A 64 -7.58 -11.87 -4.99
C VAL A 64 -6.09 -12.12 -5.09
N LEU A 65 -5.71 -13.15 -5.86
CA LEU A 65 -4.30 -13.48 -6.06
C LEU A 65 -3.57 -12.32 -6.73
N ARG A 66 -4.18 -11.67 -7.73
CA ARG A 66 -3.65 -10.44 -8.35
C ARG A 66 -3.51 -9.30 -7.33
N PHE A 67 -4.49 -9.12 -6.46
CA PHE A 67 -4.43 -8.10 -5.42
C PHE A 67 -3.31 -8.38 -4.42
N ILE A 68 -3.19 -9.61 -3.91
CA ILE A 68 -2.12 -10.03 -3.00
C ILE A 68 -0.75 -9.90 -3.66
N LEU A 69 -0.60 -10.29 -4.93
CA LEU A 69 0.65 -10.11 -5.68
C LEU A 69 1.06 -8.64 -5.76
N LEU A 70 0.12 -7.74 -6.06
CA LEU A 70 0.36 -6.30 -6.03
C LEU A 70 0.79 -5.81 -4.64
N LEU A 71 0.21 -6.34 -3.57
CA LEU A 71 0.63 -6.01 -2.20
C LEU A 71 2.06 -6.46 -1.91
N VAL A 72 2.41 -7.69 -2.27
CA VAL A 72 3.76 -8.24 -2.07
C VAL A 72 4.79 -7.45 -2.87
N ILE A 73 4.47 -7.09 -4.12
CA ILE A 73 5.33 -6.25 -4.95
C ILE A 73 5.50 -4.86 -4.32
N CYS A 74 4.42 -4.22 -3.86
CA CYS A 74 4.52 -2.94 -3.15
C CYS A 74 5.35 -3.05 -1.87
N LEU A 75 5.15 -4.09 -1.06
CA LEU A 75 5.96 -4.32 0.14
C LEU A 75 7.44 -4.48 -0.23
N PHE A 76 7.75 -5.28 -1.25
CA PHE A 76 9.12 -5.50 -1.69
C PHE A 76 9.80 -4.22 -2.19
N PHE A 77 9.11 -3.39 -2.97
CA PHE A 77 9.70 -2.19 -3.55
C PHE A 77 9.72 -0.98 -2.59
N PHE A 78 8.81 -0.91 -1.63
CA PHE A 78 8.66 0.27 -0.76
C PHE A 78 9.05 0.04 0.70
N ALA A 79 9.18 -1.21 1.18
CA ALA A 79 9.62 -1.51 2.54
C ALA A 79 11.13 -1.83 2.66
N ASN A 80 11.94 -1.45 1.67
CA ASN A 80 13.41 -1.54 1.67
C ASN A 80 14.06 -0.17 1.82
#